data_AF-A0A1W9GTD6-F1
#
_entry.id   AF-A0A1W9GTD6-F1
#
_cell.length_a   1.000
_cell.length_b   1.000
_cell.length_c   1.000
_cell.angle_alpha   90.00
_cell.angle_beta   90.00
_cell.angle_gamma   90.00
#
_symmetry.space_group_name_H-M   'P 1'
#
loop_
_entity.id
_entity.type
_entity.pdbx_description
1 polymer ?
#
loop_
_entity_poly.entity_id
_entity_poly.type
_entity_poly.pdbx_seq_one_letter_code
_entity_poly.pdbx_strand_id
1 'polypeptide(L)'
;MAKKQTDSKVAVAGALTLVLALAGAMLVKEPLRSSRPVGTGLDMKAAIEEQTVRARLWEDPVAAVQRGLREVRANRPVSTPSPPLTQRLRSLRQAITERVKDGQHVTVLLVTTSGGPYVESTESRIRDRYAVGTALGVSCYVPEQEGQLSFVEWDTRSPLPALPYEWYRLRRTRLCDEESPRSHSVLVVWFPDEALSHGFFSGLTSFSQALVCREAEKKSECLLTDDQRKLVRLNAQLQGAVTFKILGPRSSSAFRALLAEAGESYGKPHGGIGVWPNADGWIELYSPWNSAMKGLLAYGLKPTGGKGVACDSYTSCEQEFARRLTGANIRLAYEVGSDDRLFESLVEELERRQVRLGWDAVILIGEWDSFYGRTLPIEFRAAACKKIATFPERDLETIEVPVTIKQWCSDIPHAVDLQIRRQADYESLRLNVQRYSYLSGLDGEVPGEDRKPKPYVPIARKTASVSVRRGPVRWTMCGHW
;
A
#
# COMPACT_ATOMS: atom_id res chain seq x y z
N MET A 1 28.70 69.78 -56.20
CA MET A 1 29.73 68.84 -55.71
C MET A 1 29.55 68.60 -54.22
N ALA A 2 29.66 67.33 -53.80
CA ALA A 2 29.95 66.81 -52.46
C ALA A 2 29.05 67.16 -51.24
N LYS A 3 28.23 66.17 -50.88
CA LYS A 3 27.93 65.62 -49.52
C LYS A 3 28.59 66.32 -48.32
N LYS A 4 27.77 66.66 -47.31
CA LYS A 4 28.21 66.74 -45.90
C LYS A 4 27.41 65.75 -45.06
N GLN A 5 28.14 64.80 -44.46
CA GLN A 5 27.68 63.79 -43.51
C GLN A 5 27.43 64.39 -42.12
N THR A 6 26.35 63.97 -41.48
CA THR A 6 26.14 63.76 -40.02
C THR A 6 24.68 63.25 -39.92
N ASP A 7 24.38 61.99 -39.62
CA ASP A 7 24.53 61.35 -38.32
C ASP A 7 24.64 59.82 -38.46
N SER A 8 25.85 59.27 -38.34
CA SER A 8 26.07 57.82 -38.20
C SER A 8 26.43 57.42 -36.77
N LYS A 9 26.48 58.37 -35.82
CA LYS A 9 26.89 58.07 -34.44
C LYS A 9 25.80 57.40 -33.61
N VAL A 10 24.53 57.74 -33.83
CA VAL A 10 23.41 57.16 -33.05
C VAL A 10 23.09 55.73 -33.49
N ALA A 11 23.13 55.45 -34.80
CA ALA A 11 22.89 54.10 -35.33
C ALA A 11 24.01 53.11 -34.95
N VAL A 12 25.27 53.56 -34.96
CA VAL A 12 26.41 52.72 -34.55
C VAL A 12 26.40 52.48 -33.04
N ALA A 13 26.09 53.50 -32.23
CA ALA A 13 25.98 53.33 -30.78
C ALA A 13 24.84 52.37 -30.39
N GLY A 14 23.68 52.46 -31.05
CA GLY A 14 22.55 51.56 -30.82
C GLY A 14 22.82 50.11 -31.25
N ALA A 15 23.54 49.92 -32.37
CA ALA A 15 23.96 48.59 -32.80
C ALA A 15 25.00 47.99 -31.83
N LEU A 16 25.95 48.80 -31.34
CA LEU A 16 26.98 48.35 -30.41
C LEU A 16 26.39 47.94 -29.05
N THR A 17 25.42 48.69 -28.53
CA THR A 17 24.74 48.36 -27.28
C THR A 17 23.88 47.11 -27.40
N LEU A 18 23.21 46.90 -28.54
CA LEU A 18 22.45 45.68 -28.80
C LEU A 18 23.36 44.44 -28.88
N VAL A 19 24.51 44.56 -29.55
CA VAL A 19 25.52 43.50 -29.62
C VAL A 19 26.11 43.20 -28.25
N LEU A 20 26.43 44.23 -27.45
CA LEU A 20 26.92 44.06 -26.07
C LEU A 20 25.87 43.45 -25.15
N ALA A 21 24.58 43.81 -25.30
CA ALA A 21 23.49 43.23 -24.52
C ALA A 21 23.24 41.76 -24.89
N LEU A 22 23.32 41.41 -26.18
CA LEU A 22 23.23 40.02 -26.65
C LEU A 22 24.45 39.20 -26.21
N ALA A 23 25.66 39.77 -26.27
CA ALA A 23 26.86 39.13 -25.77
C ALA A 23 26.81 38.92 -24.25
N GLY A 24 26.32 39.90 -23.49
CA GLY A 24 26.11 39.79 -22.05
C GLY A 24 25.05 38.72 -21.70
N ALA A 25 23.95 38.66 -22.44
CA ALA A 25 22.92 37.63 -22.26
C ALA A 25 23.41 36.22 -22.62
N MET A 26 24.34 36.08 -23.57
CA MET A 26 24.97 34.80 -23.88
C MET A 26 26.06 34.41 -22.87
N LEU A 27 26.80 35.36 -22.29
CA LEU A 27 27.79 35.12 -21.24
C LEU A 27 27.16 34.76 -19.88
N VAL A 28 25.98 35.30 -19.56
CA VAL A 28 25.25 34.97 -18.32
C VAL A 28 24.51 33.62 -18.41
N LYS A 29 24.42 33.03 -19.60
CA LYS A 29 23.80 31.72 -19.86
C LYS A 29 24.74 30.53 -19.66
N GLU A 30 25.88 30.69 -19.00
CA GLU A 30 26.58 29.52 -18.46
C GLU A 30 25.84 29.02 -17.21
N PRO A 31 25.19 27.84 -17.24
CA PRO A 31 24.59 27.28 -16.03
C PRO A 31 25.69 27.11 -14.99
N LEU A 32 25.41 27.51 -13.74
CA LEU A 32 26.33 27.41 -12.61
C LEU A 32 27.02 26.03 -12.60
N ARG A 33 28.25 25.96 -13.12
CA ARG A 33 29.05 24.74 -13.08
C ARG A 33 29.52 24.58 -11.63
N SER A 34 28.91 23.63 -10.94
CA SER A 34 29.36 23.21 -9.61
C SER A 34 30.87 22.95 -9.63
N SER A 35 31.63 23.74 -8.89
CA SER A 35 33.08 23.57 -8.66
C SER A 35 33.40 22.41 -7.73
N ARG A 36 32.40 21.66 -7.26
CA ARG A 36 32.65 20.39 -6.58
C ARG A 36 33.35 19.49 -7.58
N PRO A 37 34.50 18.88 -7.25
CA PRO A 37 35.06 17.85 -8.10
C PRO A 37 33.93 16.88 -8.39
N VAL A 38 33.68 16.60 -9.67
CA VAL A 38 33.02 15.36 -10.02
C VAL A 38 33.91 14.31 -9.39
N GLY A 39 33.46 13.78 -8.25
CA GLY A 39 33.93 12.47 -7.88
C GLY A 39 33.60 11.65 -9.10
N THR A 40 34.63 11.30 -9.86
CA THR A 40 34.71 9.98 -10.46
C THR A 40 34.52 9.05 -9.27
N GLY A 41 33.26 8.92 -8.85
CA GLY A 41 32.82 7.89 -7.93
C GLY A 41 33.37 6.67 -8.60
N LEU A 42 34.34 6.07 -7.91
CA LEU A 42 35.03 4.86 -8.32
C LEU A 42 34.05 4.08 -9.17
N ASP A 43 34.35 3.95 -10.47
CA ASP A 43 33.63 3.04 -11.34
C ASP A 43 33.70 1.70 -10.62
N MET A 44 32.68 1.42 -9.81
CA MET A 44 32.44 0.13 -9.24
C MET A 44 32.15 -0.65 -10.49
N LYS A 45 33.18 -1.35 -10.97
CA LYS A 45 33.08 -2.37 -12.00
C LYS A 45 31.71 -3.00 -11.82
N ALA A 46 30.83 -2.78 -12.78
CA ALA A 46 29.53 -3.43 -12.85
C ALA A 46 29.83 -4.91 -12.80
N ALA A 47 29.77 -5.47 -11.59
CA ALA A 47 29.89 -6.89 -11.35
C ALA A 47 28.57 -7.44 -11.88
N ILE A 48 28.62 -7.85 -13.15
CA ILE A 48 27.87 -8.91 -13.79
C ILE A 48 26.49 -9.16 -13.12
N GLU A 49 25.43 -8.69 -13.79
CA GLU A 49 24.02 -9.11 -13.67
C GLU A 49 23.11 -8.57 -12.55
N GLU A 50 23.55 -7.75 -11.60
CA GLU A 50 22.61 -7.13 -10.64
C GLU A 50 21.90 -5.88 -11.23
N GLN A 51 20.59 -6.01 -11.48
CA GLN A 51 19.68 -4.91 -11.80
C GLN A 51 19.57 -3.95 -10.61
N THR A 52 20.45 -2.96 -10.55
CA THR A 52 20.52 -1.95 -9.48
C THR A 52 20.26 -0.55 -10.01
N VAL A 53 19.71 0.32 -9.17
CA VAL A 53 19.52 1.74 -9.44
C VAL A 53 19.99 2.56 -8.25
N ARG A 54 20.53 3.76 -8.51
CA ARG A 54 20.86 4.68 -7.43
C ARG A 54 19.58 5.15 -6.76
N ALA A 55 19.45 4.89 -5.46
CA ALA A 55 18.33 5.34 -4.67
C ALA A 55 18.77 5.54 -3.22
N ARG A 56 18.42 6.67 -2.61
CA ARG A 56 18.62 6.86 -1.17
C ARG A 56 17.54 6.13 -0.39
N LEU A 57 17.80 5.77 0.87
CA LEU A 57 16.84 5.06 1.74
C LEU A 57 15.50 5.81 1.94
N TRP A 58 15.49 7.13 1.79
CA TRP A 58 14.30 7.98 1.94
C TRP A 58 13.57 8.28 0.62
N GLU A 59 14.02 7.71 -0.50
CA GLU A 59 13.35 7.87 -1.79
C GLU A 59 12.29 6.78 -2.00
N ASP A 60 11.31 7.09 -2.86
CA ASP A 60 10.29 6.13 -3.29
C ASP A 60 10.94 4.93 -4.03
N PRO A 61 10.81 3.69 -3.50
CA PRO A 61 11.44 2.52 -4.10
C PRO A 61 10.87 2.17 -5.47
N VAL A 62 9.56 2.36 -5.69
CA VAL A 62 8.92 2.05 -6.97
C VAL A 62 9.32 3.07 -8.03
N ALA A 63 9.26 4.36 -7.71
CA ALA A 63 9.68 5.41 -8.65
C ALA A 63 11.16 5.31 -9.01
N ALA A 64 12.04 4.96 -8.05
CA ALA A 64 13.46 4.75 -8.32
C ALA A 64 13.68 3.61 -9.33
N VAL A 65 13.05 2.45 -9.11
CA VAL A 65 13.16 1.30 -10.01
C VAL A 65 12.58 1.60 -11.39
N GLN A 66 11.44 2.31 -11.47
CA GLN A 66 10.88 2.73 -12.75
C GLN A 66 11.84 3.60 -13.56
N ARG A 67 12.58 4.52 -12.91
CA ARG A 67 13.62 5.32 -13.57
C ARG A 67 14.73 4.42 -14.11
N GLY A 68 15.28 3.55 -13.27
CA GLY A 68 16.34 2.61 -13.67
C GLY A 68 15.91 1.69 -14.81
N LEU A 69 14.67 1.22 -14.82
CA LEU A 69 14.16 0.35 -15.88
C LEU A 69 14.03 1.08 -17.23
N ARG A 70 13.68 2.37 -17.24
CA ARG A 70 13.66 3.18 -18.47
C ARG A 70 15.05 3.28 -19.08
N GLU A 71 16.08 3.44 -18.26
CA GLU A 71 17.48 3.46 -18.69
C GLU A 71 17.93 2.10 -19.26
N VAL A 72 17.59 1.00 -18.59
CA VAL A 72 17.91 -0.36 -19.06
C VAL A 72 17.18 -0.69 -20.37
N ARG A 73 15.89 -0.34 -20.49
CA ARG A 73 15.08 -0.62 -21.68
C ARG A 73 15.48 0.22 -22.89
N ALA A 74 15.93 1.46 -22.69
CA ALA A 74 16.47 2.29 -23.78
C ALA A 74 17.65 1.61 -24.50
N ASN A 75 18.36 0.71 -23.81
CA ASN A 75 19.54 0.02 -24.31
C ASN A 75 19.27 -1.44 -24.77
N ARG A 76 18.02 -1.93 -24.73
CA ARG A 76 17.67 -3.31 -25.16
C ARG A 76 16.93 -3.31 -26.52
N PRO A 77 17.25 -4.24 -27.45
CA PRO A 77 16.49 -4.42 -28.68
C PRO A 77 15.07 -4.94 -28.39
N VAL A 78 14.10 -4.43 -29.17
CA VAL A 78 12.64 -4.49 -28.92
C VAL A 78 12.01 -5.89 -29.00
N SER A 79 12.73 -6.92 -29.41
CA SER A 79 12.15 -8.17 -29.94
C SER A 79 12.43 -9.45 -29.14
N THR A 80 12.90 -9.39 -27.89
CA THR A 80 13.10 -10.61 -27.08
C THR A 80 11.87 -10.93 -26.22
N PRO A 81 11.30 -12.15 -26.28
CA PRO A 81 10.25 -12.56 -25.36
C PRO A 81 10.75 -12.51 -23.92
N SER A 82 9.91 -12.05 -22.99
CA SER A 82 10.29 -11.95 -21.58
C SER A 82 10.56 -13.34 -20.99
N PRO A 83 11.72 -13.55 -20.34
CA PRO A 83 12.05 -14.85 -19.77
C PRO A 83 11.07 -15.25 -18.66
N PRO A 84 10.90 -16.56 -18.38
CA PRO A 84 10.03 -17.04 -17.31
C PRO A 84 10.46 -16.47 -15.95
N LEU A 85 9.53 -16.39 -15.00
CA LEU A 85 9.78 -15.83 -13.66
C LEU A 85 10.98 -16.50 -12.96
N THR A 86 11.10 -17.83 -13.05
CA THR A 86 12.20 -18.60 -12.45
C THR A 86 13.58 -18.19 -12.97
N GLN A 87 13.67 -17.75 -14.24
CA GLN A 87 14.90 -17.25 -14.84
C GLN A 87 15.16 -15.80 -14.42
N ARG A 88 14.12 -14.96 -14.33
CA ARG A 88 14.25 -13.56 -13.85
C ARG A 88 14.69 -13.49 -12.39
N LEU A 89 14.29 -14.45 -11.57
CA LEU A 89 14.68 -14.57 -10.17
C LEU A 89 15.97 -15.36 -9.95
N ARG A 90 16.68 -15.77 -11.01
CA ARG A 90 17.87 -16.64 -10.89
C ARG A 90 18.94 -16.03 -9.98
N SER A 91 19.34 -14.78 -10.23
CA SER A 91 20.41 -14.13 -9.46
C SER A 91 20.02 -13.98 -7.99
N LEU A 92 18.77 -13.62 -7.70
CA LEU A 92 18.26 -13.51 -6.34
C LEU A 92 18.19 -14.87 -5.63
N ARG A 93 17.75 -15.93 -6.33
CA ARG A 93 17.77 -17.31 -5.80
C ARG A 93 19.20 -17.79 -5.53
N GLN A 94 20.15 -17.47 -6.41
CA GLN A 94 21.57 -17.82 -6.21
C GLN A 94 22.14 -17.14 -4.96
N ALA A 95 21.88 -15.84 -4.78
CA ALA A 95 22.29 -15.10 -3.59
C ALA A 95 21.71 -15.71 -2.29
N ILE A 96 20.43 -16.12 -2.29
CA ILE A 96 19.83 -16.85 -1.17
C ILE A 96 20.55 -18.19 -0.95
N THR A 97 20.80 -18.94 -2.03
CA THR A 97 21.42 -20.27 -1.97
C THR A 97 22.83 -20.21 -1.42
N GLU A 98 23.62 -19.20 -1.80
CA GLU A 98 24.98 -18.99 -1.30
C GLU A 98 24.98 -18.68 0.21
N ARG A 99 24.11 -17.76 0.67
CA ARG A 99 23.96 -17.48 2.11
C ARG A 99 23.58 -18.73 2.91
N VAL A 100 22.66 -19.53 2.40
CA VAL A 100 22.25 -20.79 3.06
C VAL A 100 23.38 -21.82 3.07
N LYS A 101 24.21 -21.90 2.03
CA LYS A 101 25.41 -22.74 2.01
C LYS A 101 26.43 -22.31 3.06
N ASP A 102 26.53 -21.01 3.33
CA ASP A 102 27.36 -20.44 4.39
C ASP A 102 26.76 -20.63 5.81
N GLY A 103 25.68 -21.41 5.94
CA GLY A 103 25.03 -21.69 7.22
C GLY A 103 24.11 -20.58 7.71
N GLN A 104 23.77 -19.59 6.87
CA GLN A 104 22.90 -18.49 7.27
C GLN A 104 21.42 -18.86 7.16
N HIS A 105 20.64 -18.42 8.15
CA HIS A 105 19.18 -18.32 8.05
C HIS A 105 18.77 -16.99 7.41
N VAL A 106 17.84 -17.04 6.46
CA VAL A 106 17.35 -15.89 5.69
C VAL A 106 15.87 -15.67 5.97
N THR A 107 15.47 -14.46 6.32
CA THR A 107 14.05 -14.06 6.32
C THR A 107 13.73 -13.25 5.08
N VAL A 108 12.71 -13.64 4.33
CA VAL A 108 12.18 -12.86 3.20
C VAL A 108 10.90 -12.17 3.64
N LEU A 109 10.94 -10.84 3.70
CA LEU A 109 9.80 -9.99 4.05
C LEU A 109 9.13 -9.48 2.77
N LEU A 110 7.94 -10.00 2.49
CA LEU A 110 7.09 -9.60 1.37
C LEU A 110 6.23 -8.41 1.81
N VAL A 111 6.63 -7.19 1.45
CA VAL A 111 5.99 -5.96 1.89
C VAL A 111 5.05 -5.46 0.80
N THR A 112 3.74 -5.44 1.05
CA THR A 112 2.80 -4.79 0.13
C THR A 112 2.88 -3.27 0.29
N THR A 113 2.74 -2.53 -0.81
CA THR A 113 2.74 -1.07 -0.79
C THR A 113 1.76 -0.50 -1.83
N SER A 114 1.37 0.77 -1.70
CA SER A 114 0.62 1.43 -2.78
C SER A 114 1.48 1.61 -4.02
N GLY A 115 1.02 1.25 -5.21
CA GLY A 115 1.76 1.53 -6.47
C GLY A 115 1.10 2.57 -7.37
N GLY A 116 0.08 3.27 -6.88
CA GLY A 116 -0.55 4.37 -7.60
C GLY A 116 0.45 5.49 -7.96
N PRO A 117 0.21 6.23 -9.05
CA PRO A 117 1.11 7.30 -9.50
C PRO A 117 0.90 8.62 -8.74
N TYR A 118 -0.10 8.70 -7.86
CA TYR A 118 -0.47 9.92 -7.17
C TYR A 118 0.50 10.26 -6.03
N VAL A 119 0.47 11.53 -5.60
CA VAL A 119 1.33 12.06 -4.53
C VAL A 119 1.13 11.28 -3.23
N GLU A 120 -0.12 10.95 -2.89
CA GLU A 120 -0.45 10.16 -1.69
C GLU A 120 0.19 8.76 -1.72
N SER A 121 0.14 8.08 -2.86
CA SER A 121 0.79 6.78 -3.05
C SER A 121 2.32 6.90 -2.92
N THR A 122 2.89 7.97 -3.46
CA THR A 122 4.34 8.26 -3.38
C THR A 122 4.77 8.50 -1.94
N GLU A 123 4.07 9.36 -1.21
CA GLU A 123 4.32 9.65 0.19
C GLU A 123 4.15 8.40 1.06
N SER A 124 3.11 7.61 0.80
CA SER A 124 2.87 6.33 1.48
C SER A 124 4.04 5.37 1.30
N ARG A 125 4.53 5.18 0.07
CA ARG A 125 5.70 4.34 -0.21
C ARG A 125 6.95 4.78 0.54
N ILE A 126 7.20 6.09 0.61
CA ILE A 126 8.34 6.65 1.34
C ILE A 126 8.22 6.36 2.83
N ARG A 127 7.03 6.58 3.41
CA ARG A 127 6.74 6.30 4.82
C ARG A 127 6.89 4.82 5.14
N ASP A 128 6.38 3.95 4.28
CA ASP A 128 6.47 2.49 4.47
C ASP A 128 7.92 2.01 4.44
N ARG A 129 8.73 2.48 3.47
CA ARG A 129 10.17 2.17 3.41
C ARG A 129 10.92 2.66 4.64
N TYR A 130 10.64 3.88 5.08
CA TYR A 130 11.22 4.44 6.28
C TYR A 130 10.83 3.63 7.55
N ALA A 131 9.56 3.27 7.68
CA ALA A 131 9.05 2.49 8.81
C ALA A 131 9.69 1.09 8.87
N VAL A 132 9.73 0.37 7.74
CA VAL A 132 10.37 -0.96 7.66
C VAL A 132 11.86 -0.86 7.97
N GLY A 133 12.57 0.09 7.37
CA GLY A 133 14.00 0.30 7.63
C GLY A 133 14.28 0.64 9.10
N THR A 134 13.43 1.46 9.73
CA THR A 134 13.54 1.81 11.15
C THR A 134 13.26 0.61 12.06
N ALA A 135 12.20 -0.17 11.77
CA ALA A 135 11.86 -1.37 12.53
C ALA A 135 12.98 -2.43 12.46
N LEU A 136 13.55 -2.63 11.27
CA LEU A 136 14.74 -3.47 11.06
C LEU A 136 15.94 -2.91 11.83
N GLY A 137 16.14 -1.59 11.85
CA GLY A 137 17.17 -0.91 12.63
C GLY A 137 17.05 -1.14 14.14
N VAL A 138 15.83 -1.07 14.69
CA VAL A 138 15.53 -1.44 16.09
C VAL A 138 15.82 -2.92 16.34
N SER A 139 15.52 -3.77 15.36
CA SER A 139 15.81 -5.21 15.39
C SER A 139 17.29 -5.56 15.11
N CYS A 140 18.18 -4.57 15.12
CA CYS A 140 19.62 -4.69 14.89
C CYS A 140 20.07 -5.06 13.48
N TYR A 141 19.23 -4.85 12.47
CA TYR A 141 19.64 -4.97 11.08
C TYR A 141 20.12 -3.62 10.53
N VAL A 142 20.98 -3.69 9.53
CA VAL A 142 21.43 -2.54 8.72
C VAL A 142 21.34 -2.92 7.25
N PRO A 143 20.95 -1.99 6.37
CA PRO A 143 20.95 -2.23 4.93
C PRO A 143 22.39 -2.54 4.46
N GLU A 144 22.51 -3.47 3.52
CA GLU A 144 23.81 -3.79 2.91
C GLU A 144 24.25 -2.72 1.91
N GLN A 145 23.28 -2.06 1.26
CA GLN A 145 23.50 -1.00 0.28
C GLN A 145 22.62 0.21 0.61
N GLU A 146 23.19 1.29 1.16
CA GLU A 146 22.43 2.49 1.57
C GLU A 146 22.09 3.46 0.43
N GLY A 147 22.84 3.39 -0.67
CA GLY A 147 22.74 4.31 -1.81
C GLY A 147 22.25 3.68 -3.12
N GLN A 148 21.91 2.39 -3.08
CA GLN A 148 21.46 1.61 -4.22
C GLN A 148 20.24 0.78 -3.82
N LEU A 149 19.35 0.59 -4.78
CA LEU A 149 18.16 -0.24 -4.67
C LEU A 149 18.22 -1.27 -5.78
N SER A 150 18.06 -2.54 -5.42
CA SER A 150 18.03 -3.62 -6.39
C SER A 150 16.60 -3.87 -6.86
N PHE A 151 16.44 -4.48 -8.03
CA PHE A 151 15.12 -4.86 -8.53
C PHE A 151 15.15 -6.16 -9.32
N VAL A 152 13.99 -6.80 -9.43
CA VAL A 152 13.76 -7.94 -10.32
C VAL A 152 12.63 -7.64 -11.27
N GLU A 153 12.76 -8.07 -12.52
CA GLU A 153 11.65 -8.02 -13.48
C GLU A 153 10.51 -8.96 -13.05
N TRP A 154 9.27 -8.45 -12.98
CA TRP A 154 8.12 -9.13 -12.40
C TRP A 154 7.04 -9.52 -13.41
N ASP A 155 6.36 -8.56 -14.01
CA ASP A 155 5.43 -8.81 -15.10
C ASP A 155 5.55 -7.70 -16.13
N THR A 156 6.08 -8.02 -17.31
CA THR A 156 6.31 -7.04 -18.36
C THR A 156 5.01 -6.46 -18.93
N ARG A 157 3.86 -7.08 -18.64
CA ARG A 157 2.53 -6.58 -18.98
C ARG A 157 1.91 -5.69 -17.91
N SER A 158 2.44 -5.70 -16.69
CA SER A 158 1.98 -4.84 -15.60
C SER A 158 2.51 -3.40 -15.81
N PRO A 159 1.74 -2.36 -15.42
CA PRO A 159 2.23 -0.99 -15.31
C PRO A 159 3.48 -0.87 -14.41
N LEU A 160 3.66 -1.82 -13.49
CA LEU A 160 4.81 -1.95 -12.60
C LEU A 160 5.58 -3.23 -12.92
N PRO A 161 6.44 -3.21 -13.94
CA PRO A 161 7.06 -4.42 -14.48
C PRO A 161 8.27 -4.92 -13.68
N ALA A 162 8.61 -4.29 -12.57
CA ALA A 162 9.73 -4.67 -11.72
C ALA A 162 9.40 -4.46 -10.24
N LEU A 163 9.94 -5.35 -9.39
CA LEU A 163 9.80 -5.31 -7.94
C LEU A 163 11.11 -4.84 -7.32
N PRO A 164 11.10 -3.77 -6.52
CA PRO A 164 12.26 -3.37 -5.72
C PRO A 164 12.55 -4.39 -4.62
N TYR A 165 13.83 -4.60 -4.31
CA TYR A 165 14.26 -5.39 -3.16
C TYR A 165 15.56 -4.87 -2.54
N GLU A 166 15.75 -5.18 -1.27
CA GLU A 166 16.89 -4.71 -0.48
C GLU A 166 17.35 -5.80 0.51
N TRP A 167 18.66 -5.94 0.64
CA TRP A 167 19.27 -6.82 1.63
C TRP A 167 19.63 -6.06 2.89
N TYR A 168 19.35 -6.70 4.03
CA TYR A 168 19.70 -6.25 5.36
C TYR A 168 20.47 -7.36 6.07
N ARG A 169 21.47 -6.98 6.85
CA ARG A 169 22.30 -7.90 7.64
C ARG A 169 22.35 -7.48 9.09
N LEU A 170 22.68 -8.42 9.98
CA LEU A 170 22.92 -8.09 11.38
C LEU A 170 24.05 -7.06 11.53
N ARG A 171 23.80 -6.08 12.40
CA ARG A 171 24.77 -5.06 12.79
C ARG A 171 25.84 -5.70 13.67
N ARG A 172 27.12 -5.45 13.38
CA ARG A 172 28.26 -5.99 14.14
C ARG A 172 28.66 -5.16 15.37
N THR A 173 28.10 -3.96 15.54
CA THR A 173 28.68 -2.90 16.39
C THR A 173 27.80 -2.42 17.55
N ARG A 174 26.57 -2.92 17.71
CA ARG A 174 25.75 -2.68 18.92
C ARG A 174 25.69 -3.96 19.75
N LEU A 175 25.59 -3.81 21.08
CA LEU A 175 25.09 -4.86 21.98
C LEU A 175 23.64 -5.13 21.57
N CYS A 176 23.49 -6.03 20.61
CA CYS A 176 22.21 -6.53 20.15
C CYS A 176 22.02 -7.84 20.90
N ASP A 177 21.06 -7.90 21.82
CA ASP A 177 20.87 -9.05 22.71
C ASP A 177 21.00 -10.37 21.94
N GLU A 178 22.06 -11.13 22.27
CA GLU A 178 22.41 -12.39 21.61
C GLU A 178 21.40 -13.51 21.89
N GLU A 179 20.47 -13.28 22.82
CA GLU A 179 19.58 -14.33 23.37
C GLU A 179 18.41 -14.71 22.45
N SER A 180 18.13 -13.96 21.37
CA SER A 180 17.05 -14.31 20.45
C SER A 180 17.62 -14.96 19.17
N PRO A 181 17.12 -16.13 18.74
CA PRO A 181 17.52 -16.74 17.47
C PRO A 181 17.05 -15.85 16.31
N ARG A 182 17.94 -15.00 15.81
CA ARG A 182 17.69 -14.06 14.72
C ARG A 182 18.19 -14.64 13.41
N SER A 183 17.49 -14.32 12.33
CA SER A 183 18.02 -14.55 10.98
C SER A 183 19.29 -13.73 10.78
N HIS A 184 20.24 -14.31 10.05
CA HIS A 184 21.51 -13.62 9.77
C HIS A 184 21.30 -12.50 8.73
N SER A 185 20.34 -12.74 7.82
CA SER A 185 20.03 -11.88 6.69
C SER A 185 18.52 -11.71 6.53
N VAL A 186 18.10 -10.51 6.15
CA VAL A 186 16.72 -10.19 5.82
C VAL A 186 16.67 -9.62 4.39
N LEU A 187 15.86 -10.23 3.54
CA LEU A 187 15.54 -9.74 2.20
C LEU A 187 14.18 -9.07 2.25
N VAL A 188 14.13 -7.75 2.01
CA VAL A 188 12.87 -7.01 1.90
C VAL A 188 12.51 -6.90 0.43
N VAL A 189 11.30 -7.31 0.05
CA VAL A 189 10.78 -7.21 -1.32
C VAL A 189 9.51 -6.37 -1.31
N TRP A 190 9.48 -5.33 -2.12
CA TRP A 190 8.39 -4.35 -2.21
C TRP A 190 7.40 -4.75 -3.31
N PHE A 191 6.19 -5.13 -2.92
CA PHE A 191 5.08 -5.49 -3.80
C PHE A 191 4.07 -4.35 -3.89
N PRO A 192 4.12 -3.50 -4.93
CA PRO A 192 3.06 -2.56 -5.16
C PRO A 192 1.75 -3.29 -5.51
N ASP A 193 0.60 -2.77 -5.07
CA ASP A 193 -0.71 -3.43 -5.24
C ASP A 193 -1.00 -3.82 -6.70
N GLU A 194 -0.58 -3.04 -7.69
CA GLU A 194 -0.75 -3.31 -9.13
C GLU A 194 0.05 -4.54 -9.60
N ALA A 195 1.15 -4.88 -8.91
CA ALA A 195 1.91 -6.10 -9.16
C ALA A 195 1.16 -7.36 -8.70
N LEU A 196 0.16 -7.21 -7.82
CA LEU A 196 -0.69 -8.28 -7.31
C LEU A 196 -2.08 -8.30 -7.99
N SER A 197 -2.23 -7.63 -9.13
CA SER A 197 -3.50 -7.55 -9.89
C SER A 197 -4.06 -8.91 -10.35
N HIS A 198 -3.20 -9.93 -10.47
CA HIS A 198 -3.60 -11.31 -10.78
C HIS A 198 -4.00 -12.16 -9.57
N GLY A 199 -4.01 -11.57 -8.37
CA GLY A 199 -4.27 -12.23 -7.10
C GLY A 199 -3.10 -12.07 -6.13
N PHE A 200 -3.43 -11.75 -4.89
CA PHE A 200 -2.49 -11.63 -3.79
C PHE A 200 -1.78 -12.96 -3.51
N PHE A 201 -2.53 -14.05 -3.39
CA PHE A 201 -1.93 -15.37 -3.14
C PHE A 201 -1.16 -15.83 -4.36
N SER A 202 -1.79 -15.77 -5.54
CA SER A 202 -1.15 -16.18 -6.80
C SER A 202 0.21 -15.49 -7.02
N GLY A 203 0.28 -14.17 -6.81
CA GLY A 203 1.52 -13.41 -6.94
C GLY A 203 2.57 -13.80 -5.89
N LEU A 204 2.20 -13.78 -4.60
CA LEU A 204 3.16 -14.03 -3.52
C LEU A 204 3.65 -15.49 -3.46
N THR A 205 2.78 -16.47 -3.73
CA THR A 205 3.18 -17.88 -3.78
C THR A 205 4.07 -18.15 -4.99
N SER A 206 3.75 -17.61 -6.17
CA SER A 206 4.57 -17.76 -7.37
C SER A 206 5.98 -17.18 -7.17
N PHE A 207 6.07 -16.00 -6.56
CA PHE A 207 7.35 -15.37 -6.24
C PHE A 207 8.15 -16.21 -5.22
N SER A 208 7.54 -16.51 -4.08
CA SER A 208 8.23 -17.18 -2.97
C SER A 208 8.65 -18.61 -3.33
N GLN A 209 7.80 -19.38 -4.02
CA GLN A 209 8.17 -20.71 -4.52
C GLN A 209 9.29 -20.65 -5.54
N ALA A 210 9.27 -19.69 -6.48
CA ALA A 210 10.33 -19.55 -7.49
C ALA A 210 11.71 -19.22 -6.88
N LEU A 211 11.75 -18.59 -5.69
CA LEU A 211 12.99 -18.33 -4.97
C LEU A 211 13.59 -19.57 -4.30
N VAL A 212 12.78 -20.56 -3.94
CA VAL A 212 13.26 -21.75 -3.20
C VAL A 212 12.94 -23.08 -3.89
N CYS A 213 12.53 -23.05 -5.15
CA CYS A 213 12.24 -24.27 -5.90
C CYS A 213 13.52 -25.05 -6.23
N ARG A 214 13.36 -26.36 -6.45
CA ARG A 214 14.40 -27.20 -7.03
C ARG A 214 14.45 -26.97 -8.53
N GLU A 215 15.62 -26.61 -9.05
CA GLU A 215 15.81 -26.34 -10.47
C GLU A 215 16.04 -27.61 -11.31
N ALA A 216 15.57 -27.57 -12.55
CA ALA A 216 16.00 -28.47 -13.60
C ALA A 216 17.40 -28.07 -14.11
N GLU A 217 18.33 -29.03 -14.17
CA GLU A 217 19.75 -28.82 -14.49
C GLU A 217 20.01 -28.08 -15.81
N LYS A 218 19.11 -28.18 -16.79
CA LYS A 218 19.33 -27.66 -18.16
C LYS A 218 18.58 -26.37 -18.51
N LYS A 219 17.60 -25.93 -17.71
CA LYS A 219 16.70 -24.83 -18.09
C LYS A 219 16.48 -23.74 -17.02
N SER A 220 17.00 -23.91 -15.80
CA SER A 220 16.67 -23.03 -14.67
C SER A 220 15.16 -22.88 -14.46
N GLU A 221 14.41 -23.95 -14.71
CA GLU A 221 12.97 -24.03 -14.48
C GLU A 221 12.71 -24.79 -13.17
N CYS A 222 11.66 -24.42 -12.44
CA CYS A 222 11.28 -25.15 -11.24
C CYS A 222 10.73 -26.53 -11.62
N LEU A 223 11.20 -27.58 -10.94
CA LEU A 223 10.66 -28.92 -11.09
C LEU A 223 9.24 -28.97 -10.54
N LEU A 224 8.36 -29.72 -11.21
CA LEU A 224 6.99 -29.94 -10.77
C LEU A 224 6.81 -31.36 -10.23
N THR A 225 5.82 -31.57 -9.36
CA THR A 225 5.39 -32.90 -8.93
C THR A 225 4.79 -33.66 -10.11
N ASP A 226 4.91 -34.99 -10.09
CA ASP A 226 4.38 -35.86 -11.15
C ASP A 226 2.88 -36.17 -10.96
N ASP A 227 2.25 -35.59 -9.93
CA ASP A 227 0.83 -35.75 -9.65
C ASP A 227 -0.04 -34.84 -10.52
N GLN A 228 -1.36 -35.05 -10.48
CA GLN A 228 -2.29 -34.24 -11.28
C GLN A 228 -2.26 -32.74 -10.94
N ARG A 229 -1.74 -32.36 -9.77
CA ARG A 229 -1.70 -30.97 -9.29
C ARG A 229 -0.50 -30.19 -9.84
N LYS A 230 0.56 -30.87 -10.31
CA LYS A 230 1.78 -30.25 -10.88
C LYS A 230 2.31 -29.12 -10.01
N LEU A 231 2.48 -29.38 -8.72
CA LEU A 231 2.97 -28.41 -7.73
C LEU A 231 4.48 -28.20 -7.87
N VAL A 232 4.97 -27.02 -7.49
CA VAL A 232 6.40 -26.72 -7.49
C VAL A 232 7.11 -27.56 -6.42
N ARG A 233 8.16 -28.30 -6.81
CA ARG A 233 9.03 -29.01 -5.88
C ARG A 233 9.98 -28.02 -5.22
N LEU A 234 9.92 -27.93 -3.91
CA LEU A 234 10.79 -27.07 -3.11
C LEU A 234 12.15 -27.73 -2.85
N ASN A 235 13.19 -26.92 -2.71
CA ASN A 235 14.50 -27.35 -2.25
C ASN A 235 14.47 -27.50 -0.72
N ALA A 236 14.61 -28.72 -0.21
CA ALA A 236 14.51 -29.02 1.23
C ALA A 236 15.51 -28.24 2.09
N GLN A 237 16.73 -28.00 1.59
CA GLN A 237 17.73 -27.21 2.31
C GLN A 237 17.30 -25.74 2.42
N LEU A 238 16.81 -25.17 1.32
CA LEU A 238 16.29 -23.79 1.34
C LEU A 238 15.02 -23.68 2.18
N GLN A 239 14.12 -24.66 2.12
CA GLN A 239 12.89 -24.70 2.92
C GLN A 239 13.17 -24.71 4.43
N GLY A 240 14.26 -25.35 4.87
CA GLY A 240 14.67 -25.35 6.28
C GLY A 240 15.42 -24.09 6.74
N ALA A 241 15.98 -23.30 5.81
CA ALA A 241 16.84 -22.16 6.14
C ALA A 241 16.22 -20.80 5.79
N VAL A 242 15.20 -20.76 4.93
CA VAL A 242 14.52 -19.54 4.47
C VAL A 242 13.11 -19.46 5.04
N THR A 243 12.77 -18.33 5.68
CA THR A 243 11.44 -18.07 6.22
C THR A 243 10.81 -16.87 5.53
N PHE A 244 9.62 -17.06 4.96
CA PHE A 244 8.83 -16.00 4.34
C PHE A 244 7.84 -15.42 5.36
N LYS A 245 7.70 -14.10 5.35
CA LYS A 245 6.71 -13.35 6.14
C LYS A 245 6.08 -12.28 5.25
N ILE A 246 4.82 -11.93 5.53
CA ILE A 246 4.10 -10.89 4.79
C ILE A 246 3.88 -9.70 5.71
N LEU A 247 4.19 -8.50 5.21
CA LEU A 247 3.80 -7.24 5.81
C LEU A 247 2.77 -6.56 4.89
N GLY A 248 1.48 -6.63 5.25
CA GLY A 248 0.40 -6.19 4.38
C GLY A 248 -0.97 -6.81 4.71
N PRO A 249 -1.96 -6.64 3.81
CA PRO A 249 -2.05 -5.60 2.78
C PRO A 249 -2.13 -4.18 3.35
N ARG A 250 -1.90 -3.15 2.51
CA ARG A 250 -1.85 -1.73 2.94
C ARG A 250 -3.17 -1.08 3.30
N SER A 251 -4.29 -1.67 2.89
CA SER A 251 -5.62 -1.09 3.09
C SER A 251 -6.64 -2.15 3.45
N SER A 252 -7.71 -1.75 4.13
CA SER A 252 -8.86 -2.61 4.43
C SER A 252 -9.52 -3.16 3.15
N SER A 253 -9.46 -2.41 2.05
CA SER A 253 -9.91 -2.87 0.72
C SER A 253 -9.07 -4.05 0.23
N ALA A 254 -7.74 -3.93 0.28
CA ALA A 254 -6.83 -4.98 -0.15
C ALA A 254 -6.87 -6.19 0.80
N PHE A 255 -7.05 -5.97 2.11
CA PHE A 255 -7.26 -7.04 3.08
C PHE A 255 -8.56 -7.81 2.78
N ARG A 256 -9.65 -7.12 2.46
CA ARG A 256 -10.90 -7.78 2.04
C ARG A 256 -10.73 -8.57 0.73
N ALA A 257 -9.95 -8.06 -0.23
CA ALA A 257 -9.64 -8.78 -1.45
C ALA A 257 -8.85 -10.07 -1.17
N LEU A 258 -7.88 -10.01 -0.26
CA LEU A 258 -7.17 -11.19 0.25
C LEU A 258 -8.16 -12.20 0.85
N LEU A 259 -9.10 -11.78 1.70
CA LEU A 259 -10.11 -12.69 2.27
C LEU A 259 -11.00 -13.33 1.20
N ALA A 260 -11.37 -12.58 0.16
CA ALA A 260 -12.15 -13.11 -0.95
C ALA A 260 -11.37 -14.22 -1.68
N GLU A 261 -10.12 -13.95 -2.07
CA GLU A 261 -9.24 -14.90 -2.75
C GLU A 261 -8.93 -16.14 -1.89
N ALA A 262 -8.75 -15.97 -0.58
CA ALA A 262 -8.55 -17.06 0.36
C ALA A 262 -9.71 -18.07 0.33
N GLY A 263 -10.96 -17.57 0.22
CA GLY A 263 -12.14 -18.42 0.11
C GLY A 263 -12.25 -19.17 -1.21
N GLU A 264 -11.71 -18.62 -2.30
CA GLU A 264 -11.70 -19.29 -3.61
C GLU A 264 -10.61 -20.37 -3.69
N SER A 265 -9.44 -20.08 -3.11
CA SER A 265 -8.27 -20.95 -3.11
C SER A 265 -8.50 -22.27 -2.35
N TYR A 266 -9.36 -22.28 -1.32
CA TYR A 266 -9.75 -23.50 -0.58
C TYR A 266 -10.69 -24.42 -1.38
N GLY A 267 -11.46 -23.88 -2.35
CA GLY A 267 -12.48 -24.63 -3.09
C GLY A 267 -11.99 -25.29 -4.37
N LYS A 268 -10.90 -24.77 -4.95
CA LYS A 268 -10.25 -25.29 -6.16
C LYS A 268 -8.75 -25.16 -5.97
N PRO A 269 -7.99 -26.26 -5.84
CA PRO A 269 -6.54 -26.19 -5.91
C PRO A 269 -6.17 -25.71 -7.32
N HIS A 270 -5.91 -24.42 -7.47
CA HIS A 270 -5.33 -23.89 -8.69
C HIS A 270 -3.91 -24.44 -8.77
N GLY A 271 -3.52 -25.00 -9.92
CA GLY A 271 -2.14 -25.44 -10.14
C GLY A 271 -1.18 -24.27 -9.85
N GLY A 272 -0.33 -24.43 -8.85
CA GLY A 272 0.60 -23.37 -8.38
C GLY A 272 0.23 -22.71 -7.05
N ILE A 273 -1.02 -22.80 -6.57
CA ILE A 273 -1.44 -22.25 -5.25
C ILE A 273 -1.29 -23.31 -4.15
N GLY A 274 -0.19 -24.06 -4.18
CA GLY A 274 0.20 -24.99 -3.12
C GLY A 274 0.94 -24.25 -1.99
N VAL A 275 0.59 -24.61 -0.75
CA VAL A 275 1.28 -24.40 0.55
C VAL A 275 2.52 -23.48 0.50
N TRP A 276 2.48 -22.41 1.29
CA TRP A 276 3.59 -21.48 1.50
C TRP A 276 4.93 -22.23 1.65
N PRO A 277 6.03 -21.73 1.08
CA PRO A 277 7.30 -22.47 1.04
C PRO A 277 8.00 -22.62 2.39
N ASN A 278 7.39 -22.14 3.48
CA ASN A 278 7.89 -22.32 4.83
C ASN A 278 7.82 -23.81 5.24
N ALA A 279 8.69 -24.22 6.16
CA ALA A 279 8.83 -25.63 6.56
C ALA A 279 7.54 -26.24 7.13
N ASP A 280 6.73 -25.46 7.83
CA ASP A 280 5.45 -25.88 8.39
C ASP A 280 4.26 -25.67 7.42
N GLY A 281 4.51 -25.05 6.27
CA GLY A 281 3.50 -24.74 5.27
C GLY A 281 2.59 -23.55 5.59
N TRP A 282 2.92 -22.78 6.63
CA TRP A 282 2.18 -21.58 7.03
C TRP A 282 3.00 -20.32 6.80
N ILE A 283 2.32 -19.19 6.60
CA ILE A 283 2.98 -17.88 6.54
C ILE A 283 2.45 -16.96 7.63
N GLU A 284 3.35 -16.15 8.20
CA GLU A 284 2.96 -15.08 9.11
C GLU A 284 2.55 -13.84 8.32
N LEU A 285 1.40 -13.28 8.68
CA LEU A 285 0.88 -12.02 8.17
C LEU A 285 0.92 -10.96 9.28
N TYR A 286 1.58 -9.84 9.00
CA TYR A 286 1.62 -8.66 9.83
C TYR A 286 0.79 -7.58 9.14
N SER A 287 -0.31 -7.15 9.76
CA SER A 287 -1.23 -6.18 9.18
C SER A 287 -1.31 -4.91 10.03
N PRO A 288 -0.31 -4.01 9.94
CA PRO A 288 -0.28 -2.79 10.74
C PRO A 288 -1.20 -1.68 10.22
N TRP A 289 -1.81 -1.84 9.05
CA TRP A 289 -2.58 -0.78 8.38
C TRP A 289 -4.09 -1.02 8.34
N ASN A 290 -4.53 -2.27 8.46
CA ASN A 290 -5.95 -2.59 8.38
C ASN A 290 -6.60 -2.40 9.76
N SER A 291 -7.44 -1.38 9.90
CA SER A 291 -8.16 -1.09 11.14
C SER A 291 -9.66 -1.37 11.07
N ALA A 292 -10.21 -1.69 9.89
CA ALA A 292 -11.62 -2.03 9.75
C ALA A 292 -11.97 -3.27 10.59
N MET A 293 -13.18 -3.27 11.16
CA MET A 293 -13.61 -4.38 12.00
C MET A 293 -13.63 -5.72 11.24
N LYS A 294 -13.14 -6.79 11.87
CA LYS A 294 -12.99 -8.13 11.26
C LYS A 294 -14.28 -8.70 10.70
N GLY A 295 -15.37 -8.60 11.47
CA GLY A 295 -16.69 -9.03 11.02
C GLY A 295 -17.14 -8.31 9.75
N LEU A 296 -16.89 -7.01 9.65
CA LEU A 296 -17.22 -6.23 8.44
C LEU A 296 -16.34 -6.61 7.25
N LEU A 297 -15.04 -6.83 7.46
CA LEU A 297 -14.11 -7.27 6.41
C LEU A 297 -14.58 -8.55 5.72
N ALA A 298 -15.15 -9.50 6.46
CA ALA A 298 -15.71 -10.73 5.91
C ALA A 298 -17.19 -10.63 5.50
N TYR A 299 -17.91 -9.57 5.89
CA TYR A 299 -19.34 -9.45 5.68
C TYR A 299 -19.74 -9.55 4.21
N GLY A 300 -20.72 -10.39 3.90
CA GLY A 300 -21.20 -10.60 2.52
C GLY A 300 -20.24 -11.38 1.61
N LEU A 301 -19.08 -11.83 2.10
CA LEU A 301 -18.25 -12.77 1.37
C LEU A 301 -18.93 -14.14 1.37
N LYS A 302 -19.18 -14.68 0.18
CA LYS A 302 -19.74 -16.02 0.05
C LYS A 302 -18.72 -17.08 0.44
N PRO A 303 -19.13 -18.16 1.15
CA PRO A 303 -18.25 -19.26 1.48
C PRO A 303 -17.66 -19.95 0.24
N THR A 304 -16.67 -20.81 0.51
CA THR A 304 -15.79 -21.52 -0.43
C THR A 304 -16.31 -21.68 -1.86
N GLY A 305 -15.57 -21.16 -2.84
CA GLY A 305 -15.89 -21.32 -4.27
C GLY A 305 -17.17 -20.61 -4.74
N GLY A 306 -17.63 -19.60 -3.99
CA GLY A 306 -18.82 -18.80 -4.31
C GLY A 306 -20.15 -19.54 -4.10
N LYS A 307 -20.11 -20.73 -3.49
CA LYS A 307 -21.28 -21.58 -3.21
C LYS A 307 -21.55 -21.63 -1.71
N GLY A 308 -22.81 -21.42 -1.34
CA GLY A 308 -23.29 -21.37 0.04
C GLY A 308 -23.73 -19.97 0.47
N VAL A 309 -24.30 -19.89 1.67
CA VAL A 309 -24.86 -18.65 2.22
C VAL A 309 -23.73 -17.83 2.85
N ALA A 310 -23.61 -16.57 2.46
CA ALA A 310 -22.67 -15.65 3.10
C ALA A 310 -23.00 -15.53 4.60
N CYS A 311 -21.99 -15.22 5.42
CA CYS A 311 -22.24 -14.90 6.81
C CYS A 311 -23.24 -13.72 6.91
N ASP A 312 -24.15 -13.81 7.87
CA ASP A 312 -25.35 -12.98 8.00
C ASP A 312 -25.42 -12.21 9.32
N SER A 313 -24.39 -12.32 10.16
CA SER A 313 -24.23 -11.54 11.40
C SER A 313 -22.77 -11.16 11.58
N TYR A 314 -22.50 -10.09 12.30
CA TYR A 314 -21.14 -9.64 12.59
C TYR A 314 -20.29 -10.79 13.16
N THR A 315 -20.80 -11.48 14.19
CA THR A 315 -20.08 -12.56 14.88
C THR A 315 -19.84 -13.76 13.96
N SER A 316 -20.82 -14.15 13.14
CA SER A 316 -20.61 -15.23 12.17
C SER A 316 -19.62 -14.83 11.08
N CYS A 317 -19.58 -13.55 10.70
CA CYS A 317 -18.59 -13.03 9.76
C CYS A 317 -17.18 -12.93 10.37
N GLU A 318 -17.05 -12.61 11.64
CA GLU A 318 -15.74 -12.61 12.32
C GLU A 318 -15.16 -14.04 12.40
N GLN A 319 -16.00 -15.04 12.62
CA GLN A 319 -15.57 -16.44 12.52
C GLN A 319 -15.17 -16.80 11.08
N GLU A 320 -15.89 -16.31 10.08
CA GLU A 320 -15.56 -16.51 8.66
C GLU A 320 -14.23 -15.84 8.29
N PHE A 321 -13.93 -14.66 8.84
CA PHE A 321 -12.63 -13.99 8.73
C PHE A 321 -11.50 -14.93 9.20
N ALA A 322 -11.61 -15.46 10.41
CA ALA A 322 -10.61 -16.36 10.98
C ALA A 322 -10.49 -17.66 10.19
N ARG A 323 -11.62 -18.22 9.75
CA ARG A 323 -11.67 -19.45 8.94
C ARG A 323 -10.97 -19.28 7.60
N ARG A 324 -11.12 -18.13 6.93
CA ARG A 324 -10.47 -17.85 5.64
C ARG A 324 -8.96 -17.78 5.75
N LEU A 325 -8.44 -17.08 6.75
CA LEU A 325 -7.00 -17.01 6.97
C LEU A 325 -6.43 -18.40 7.30
N THR A 326 -7.08 -19.12 8.23
CA THR A 326 -6.70 -20.48 8.61
C THR A 326 -6.72 -21.44 7.42
N GLY A 327 -7.78 -21.38 6.60
CA GLY A 327 -7.93 -22.21 5.40
C GLY A 327 -6.91 -21.90 4.29
N ALA A 328 -6.29 -20.72 4.33
CA ALA A 328 -5.20 -20.32 3.43
C ALA A 328 -3.80 -20.47 4.06
N ASN A 329 -3.70 -21.18 5.19
CA ASN A 329 -2.48 -21.36 5.98
C ASN A 329 -1.79 -20.02 6.35
N ILE A 330 -2.57 -18.99 6.68
CA ILE A 330 -2.07 -17.70 7.17
C ILE A 330 -2.24 -17.62 8.69
N ARG A 331 -1.15 -17.28 9.38
CA ARG A 331 -1.19 -16.88 10.80
C ARG A 331 -1.12 -15.36 10.89
N LEU A 332 -2.19 -14.74 11.40
CA LEU A 332 -2.18 -13.31 11.71
C LEU A 332 -1.30 -13.09 12.96
N ALA A 333 -0.05 -12.70 12.75
CA ALA A 333 0.95 -12.53 13.80
C ALA A 333 0.85 -11.16 14.48
N TYR A 334 0.44 -10.14 13.72
CA TYR A 334 0.21 -8.79 14.23
C TYR A 334 -0.95 -8.13 13.50
N GLU A 335 -1.74 -7.38 14.26
CA GLU A 335 -2.75 -6.43 13.77
C GLU A 335 -2.72 -5.18 14.64
N VAL A 336 -3.05 -4.02 14.07
CA VAL A 336 -3.10 -2.74 14.80
C VAL A 336 -4.31 -2.63 15.76
N GLY A 337 -5.16 -3.67 15.79
CA GLY A 337 -6.46 -3.67 16.47
C GLY A 337 -7.56 -3.13 15.55
N SER A 338 -8.82 -3.42 15.90
CA SER A 338 -9.96 -2.85 15.18
C SER A 338 -10.29 -1.44 15.67
N ASP A 339 -10.98 -0.72 14.80
CA ASP A 339 -11.55 0.60 15.03
C ASP A 339 -12.58 0.66 16.18
N ASP A 340 -13.02 -0.47 16.74
CA ASP A 340 -13.92 -0.49 17.90
C ASP A 340 -13.34 0.28 19.10
N ARG A 341 -12.06 0.06 19.41
CA ARG A 341 -11.36 0.81 20.47
C ARG A 341 -11.14 2.27 20.09
N LEU A 342 -10.87 2.53 18.81
CA LEU A 342 -10.70 3.90 18.30
C LEU A 342 -12.00 4.68 18.47
N PHE A 343 -13.14 4.10 18.11
CA PHE A 343 -14.43 4.79 18.18
C PHE A 343 -14.94 4.92 19.60
N GLU A 344 -14.70 3.96 20.49
CA GLU A 344 -14.96 4.16 21.92
C GLU A 344 -14.16 5.35 22.46
N SER A 345 -12.86 5.42 22.13
CA SER A 345 -12.00 6.55 22.53
C SER A 345 -12.43 7.88 21.91
N LEU A 346 -12.86 7.87 20.64
CA LEU A 346 -13.34 9.06 19.93
C LEU A 346 -14.65 9.58 20.53
N VAL A 347 -15.56 8.67 20.89
CA VAL A 347 -16.81 9.00 21.59
C VAL A 347 -16.51 9.69 22.92
N GLU A 348 -15.58 9.16 23.71
CA GLU A 348 -15.16 9.81 24.96
C GLU A 348 -14.52 11.19 24.75
N GLU A 349 -13.69 11.32 23.72
CA GLU A 349 -13.05 12.61 23.39
C GLU A 349 -14.06 13.66 22.91
N LEU A 350 -15.10 13.25 22.16
CA LEU A 350 -16.21 14.13 21.79
C LEU A 350 -16.94 14.66 23.02
N GLU A 351 -17.22 13.81 24.01
CA GLU A 351 -17.85 14.22 25.27
C GLU A 351 -16.98 15.21 26.06
N ARG A 352 -15.66 14.96 26.13
CA ARG A 352 -14.71 15.90 26.76
C ARG A 352 -14.74 17.27 26.09
N ARG A 353 -14.92 17.30 24.76
CA ARG A 353 -15.09 18.52 23.95
C ARG A 353 -16.49 19.10 23.99
N GLN A 354 -17.36 18.60 24.86
CA GLN A 354 -18.75 19.04 25.01
C GLN A 354 -19.59 18.84 23.74
N VAL A 355 -19.22 17.87 22.90
CA VAL A 355 -20.05 17.37 21.81
C VAL A 355 -20.87 16.21 22.35
N ARG A 356 -22.16 16.46 22.61
CA ARG A 356 -23.07 15.51 23.24
C ARG A 356 -23.76 14.69 22.16
N LEU A 357 -23.40 13.42 22.05
CA LEU A 357 -24.01 12.50 21.10
C LEU A 357 -25.53 12.43 21.30
N GLY A 358 -26.30 12.55 20.22
CA GLY A 358 -27.76 12.63 20.24
C GLY A 358 -28.30 14.06 20.21
N TRP A 359 -27.71 14.99 20.97
CA TRP A 359 -28.07 16.41 20.91
C TRP A 359 -27.39 17.13 19.75
N ASP A 360 -26.07 16.99 19.68
CA ASP A 360 -25.24 17.69 18.70
C ASP A 360 -25.11 16.83 17.42
N ALA A 361 -25.10 17.50 16.27
CA ALA A 361 -24.97 16.84 14.98
C ALA A 361 -23.53 16.42 14.72
N VAL A 362 -23.31 15.14 14.45
CA VAL A 362 -22.00 14.60 14.02
C VAL A 362 -22.05 14.28 12.54
N ILE A 363 -21.06 14.75 11.79
CA ILE A 363 -20.96 14.50 10.35
C ILE A 363 -19.70 13.68 10.09
N LEU A 364 -19.88 12.49 9.52
CA LEU A 364 -18.80 11.59 9.12
C LEU A 364 -18.56 11.77 7.62
N ILE A 365 -17.30 12.03 7.24
CA ILE A 365 -16.88 12.21 5.85
C ILE A 365 -15.84 11.14 5.54
N GLY A 366 -16.07 10.36 4.48
CA GLY A 366 -15.13 9.32 4.06
C GLY A 366 -15.17 9.05 2.56
N GLU A 367 -14.17 8.33 2.08
CA GLU A 367 -14.06 7.93 0.68
C GLU A 367 -15.10 6.86 0.33
N TRP A 368 -15.80 7.04 -0.79
CA TRP A 368 -16.79 6.09 -1.25
C TRP A 368 -16.17 4.85 -1.88
N ASP A 369 -15.04 5.01 -2.55
CA ASP A 369 -14.32 3.99 -3.29
C ASP A 369 -13.49 3.06 -2.39
N SER A 370 -13.09 3.50 -1.19
CA SER A 370 -12.41 2.64 -0.23
C SER A 370 -13.38 1.82 0.62
N PHE A 371 -13.02 0.57 0.94
CA PHE A 371 -13.80 -0.26 1.86
C PHE A 371 -13.89 0.40 3.23
N TYR A 372 -12.76 0.93 3.71
CA TYR A 372 -12.67 1.62 4.99
C TYR A 372 -13.61 2.84 5.05
N GLY A 373 -13.61 3.71 4.05
CA GLY A 373 -14.50 4.88 4.03
C GLY A 373 -15.98 4.53 3.99
N ARG A 374 -16.34 3.34 3.46
CA ARG A 374 -17.72 2.81 3.51
C ARG A 374 -18.08 2.18 4.86
N THR A 375 -17.14 1.54 5.56
CA THR A 375 -17.39 0.88 6.85
C THR A 375 -17.25 1.80 8.06
N LEU A 376 -16.34 2.77 8.03
CA LEU A 376 -16.11 3.73 9.11
C LEU A 376 -17.41 4.36 9.63
N PRO A 377 -18.35 4.80 8.77
CA PRO A 377 -19.62 5.33 9.25
C PRO A 377 -20.51 4.30 9.94
N ILE A 378 -20.44 3.02 9.57
CA ILE A 378 -21.19 1.94 10.23
C ILE A 378 -20.61 1.69 11.62
N GLU A 379 -19.29 1.62 11.71
CA GLU A 379 -18.55 1.33 12.94
C GLU A 379 -18.71 2.46 13.97
N PHE A 380 -18.53 3.72 13.56
CA PHE A 380 -18.77 4.87 14.44
C PHE A 380 -20.24 4.95 14.90
N ARG A 381 -21.19 4.77 13.98
CA ARG A 381 -22.63 4.75 14.30
C ARG A 381 -22.98 3.65 15.29
N ALA A 382 -22.32 2.50 15.22
CA ALA A 382 -22.50 1.41 16.19
C ALA A 382 -21.97 1.80 17.58
N ALA A 383 -20.78 2.39 17.65
CA ALA A 383 -20.21 2.89 18.92
C ALA A 383 -21.08 4.01 19.54
N ALA A 384 -21.52 4.96 18.72
CA ALA A 384 -22.43 6.03 19.14
C ALA A 384 -23.77 5.47 19.62
N CYS A 385 -24.34 4.46 18.94
CA CYS A 385 -25.58 3.84 19.36
C CYS A 385 -25.44 3.15 20.72
N LYS A 386 -24.38 2.37 20.92
CA LYS A 386 -24.05 1.73 22.20
C LYS A 386 -23.90 2.77 23.31
N LYS A 387 -23.25 3.90 23.03
CA LYS A 387 -23.10 4.97 24.02
C LYS A 387 -24.45 5.60 24.39
N ILE A 388 -25.26 5.99 23.41
CA ILE A 388 -26.56 6.62 23.66
C ILE A 388 -27.50 5.66 24.41
N ALA A 389 -27.41 4.35 24.16
CA ALA A 389 -28.16 3.34 24.92
C ALA A 389 -27.90 3.40 26.45
N THR A 390 -26.76 3.93 26.89
CA THR A 390 -26.45 4.09 28.32
C THR A 390 -27.19 5.26 28.98
N PHE A 391 -27.77 6.18 28.22
CA PHE A 391 -28.43 7.36 28.78
C PHE A 391 -29.71 7.01 29.55
N PRO A 392 -30.04 7.77 30.61
CA PRO A 392 -31.35 7.68 31.28
C PRO A 392 -32.51 7.87 30.30
N GLU A 393 -33.65 7.21 30.55
CA GLU A 393 -34.83 7.29 29.65
C GLU A 393 -35.34 8.71 29.45
N ARG A 394 -35.33 9.55 30.51
CA ARG A 394 -35.64 10.98 30.42
C ARG A 394 -34.77 11.75 29.42
N ASP A 395 -33.50 11.36 29.30
CA ASP A 395 -32.54 12.04 28.42
C ASP A 395 -32.79 11.57 26.99
N LEU A 396 -33.10 10.28 26.79
CA LEU A 396 -33.51 9.70 25.51
C LEU A 396 -34.78 10.37 24.95
N GLU A 397 -35.79 10.59 25.79
CA GLU A 397 -37.00 11.32 25.42
C GLU A 397 -36.67 12.75 24.94
N THR A 398 -35.74 13.42 25.62
CA THR A 398 -35.32 14.80 25.29
C THR A 398 -34.64 14.88 23.92
N ILE A 399 -33.90 13.85 23.51
CA ILE A 399 -33.25 13.76 22.19
C ILE A 399 -34.08 13.03 21.14
N GLU A 400 -35.35 12.75 21.43
CA GLU A 400 -36.27 12.02 20.54
C GLU A 400 -35.77 10.63 20.10
N VAL A 401 -34.97 9.97 20.94
CA VAL A 401 -34.47 8.61 20.71
C VAL A 401 -35.37 7.59 21.43
N PRO A 402 -35.93 6.59 20.74
CA PRO A 402 -36.78 5.57 21.38
C PRO A 402 -36.02 4.72 22.41
N VAL A 403 -36.69 4.36 23.52
CA VAL A 403 -36.12 3.51 24.59
C VAL A 403 -35.70 2.12 24.07
N THR A 404 -36.24 1.66 22.95
CA THR A 404 -35.82 0.42 22.27
C THR A 404 -34.34 0.38 21.91
N ILE A 405 -33.68 1.55 21.81
CA ILE A 405 -32.22 1.64 21.63
C ILE A 405 -31.44 0.84 22.68
N LYS A 406 -31.94 0.76 23.92
CA LYS A 406 -31.30 0.01 25.01
C LYS A 406 -31.19 -1.48 24.71
N GLN A 407 -32.19 -2.03 24.02
CA GLN A 407 -32.20 -3.43 23.60
C GLN A 407 -31.43 -3.62 22.29
N TRP A 408 -31.60 -2.70 21.33
CA TRP A 408 -31.07 -2.86 19.98
C TRP A 408 -29.57 -2.55 19.86
N CYS A 409 -29.02 -1.74 20.75
CA CYS A 409 -27.62 -1.33 20.78
C CYS A 409 -26.94 -1.72 22.09
N SER A 410 -27.21 -2.94 22.58
CA SER A 410 -26.58 -3.50 23.79
C SER A 410 -25.05 -3.61 23.67
N ASP A 411 -24.56 -3.91 22.46
CA ASP A 411 -23.14 -3.96 22.12
C ASP A 411 -22.91 -3.53 20.66
N ILE A 412 -21.63 -3.38 20.29
CA ILE A 412 -21.23 -2.92 18.96
C ILE A 412 -21.64 -3.94 17.88
N PRO A 413 -21.36 -5.26 18.00
CA PRO A 413 -21.81 -6.26 17.02
C PRO A 413 -23.31 -6.21 16.70
N HIS A 414 -24.19 -6.14 17.72
CA HIS A 414 -25.63 -6.03 17.52
C HIS A 414 -26.02 -4.71 16.85
N ALA A 415 -25.39 -3.59 17.22
CA ALA A 415 -25.63 -2.30 16.59
C ALA A 415 -25.16 -2.26 15.12
N VAL A 416 -24.06 -2.96 14.78
CA VAL A 416 -23.63 -3.15 13.39
C VAL A 416 -24.66 -3.98 12.63
N ASP A 417 -25.10 -5.09 13.20
CA ASP A 417 -26.08 -5.97 12.57
C ASP A 417 -27.43 -5.28 12.33
N LEU A 418 -27.88 -4.44 13.25
CA LEU A 418 -29.08 -3.63 13.10
C LEU A 418 -28.98 -2.71 11.88
N GLN A 419 -27.84 -2.03 11.70
CA GLN A 419 -27.61 -1.15 10.55
C GLN A 419 -27.66 -1.89 9.22
N ILE A 420 -27.08 -3.09 9.16
CA ILE A 420 -26.95 -3.81 7.88
C ILE A 420 -28.20 -4.61 7.55
N ARG A 421 -28.81 -5.29 8.53
CA ARG A 421 -29.95 -6.19 8.31
C ARG A 421 -31.30 -5.50 8.42
N ARG A 422 -31.38 -4.49 9.28
CA ARG A 422 -32.63 -3.82 9.69
C ARG A 422 -32.47 -2.31 9.59
N GLN A 423 -32.01 -1.83 8.44
CA GLN A 423 -31.66 -0.43 8.22
C GLN A 423 -32.81 0.52 8.60
N ALA A 424 -34.06 0.20 8.23
CA ALA A 424 -35.22 1.02 8.58
C ALA A 424 -35.42 1.16 10.10
N ASP A 425 -35.20 0.08 10.86
CA ASP A 425 -35.27 0.10 12.31
C ASP A 425 -34.12 0.92 12.90
N TYR A 426 -32.91 0.80 12.36
CA TYR A 426 -31.79 1.64 12.78
C TYR A 426 -32.08 3.13 12.53
N GLU A 427 -32.57 3.52 11.35
CA GLU A 427 -32.90 4.92 11.05
C GLU A 427 -34.06 5.44 11.91
N SER A 428 -34.93 4.56 12.41
CA SER A 428 -36.00 4.93 13.35
C SER A 428 -35.50 5.37 14.73
N LEU A 429 -34.23 5.05 15.07
CA LEU A 429 -33.58 5.53 16.29
C LEU A 429 -33.27 7.03 16.23
N ARG A 430 -33.34 7.66 15.04
CA ARG A 430 -33.14 9.11 14.83
C ARG A 430 -31.84 9.65 15.41
N LEU A 431 -30.77 8.84 15.39
CA LEU A 431 -29.48 9.29 15.87
C LEU A 431 -28.96 10.47 15.03
N ASN A 432 -28.51 11.53 15.69
CA ASN A 432 -28.00 12.75 15.05
C ASN A 432 -26.57 12.59 14.47
N VAL A 433 -26.36 11.52 13.69
CA VAL A 433 -25.08 11.17 13.07
C VAL A 433 -25.31 10.98 11.57
N GLN A 434 -24.72 11.86 10.76
CA GLN A 434 -24.88 11.90 9.30
C GLN A 434 -23.63 11.37 8.59
N ARG A 435 -23.82 10.73 7.43
CA ARG A 435 -22.73 10.24 6.57
C ARG A 435 -22.69 11.01 5.26
N TYR A 436 -21.52 11.51 4.91
CA TYR A 436 -21.19 12.03 3.59
C TYR A 436 -20.03 11.24 3.02
N SER A 437 -20.04 11.07 1.71
CA SER A 437 -18.95 10.40 1.02
C SER A 437 -18.54 11.17 -0.23
N TYR A 438 -17.25 11.12 -0.54
CA TYR A 438 -16.69 11.68 -1.76
C TYR A 438 -15.94 10.58 -2.54
N LEU A 439 -15.71 10.80 -3.83
CA LEU A 439 -14.86 9.92 -4.64
C LEU A 439 -13.49 10.60 -4.76
N SER A 440 -12.42 9.89 -4.41
CA SER A 440 -11.06 10.41 -4.60
C SER A 440 -10.73 10.52 -6.11
N GLY A 441 -9.83 11.46 -6.48
CA GLY A 441 -9.26 11.55 -7.84
C GLY A 441 -10.20 12.03 -8.96
N LEU A 442 -11.34 12.65 -8.63
CA LEU A 442 -12.27 13.25 -9.61
C LEU A 442 -11.73 14.51 -10.30
N ASP A 443 -10.61 15.06 -9.83
CA ASP A 443 -9.91 16.18 -10.46
C ASP A 443 -9.21 15.77 -11.76
N GLY A 444 -8.92 14.47 -11.96
CA GLY A 444 -8.46 13.94 -13.24
C GLY A 444 -7.05 14.37 -13.65
N GLU A 445 -6.30 15.00 -12.75
CA GLU A 445 -4.90 15.38 -12.96
C GLU A 445 -3.97 14.28 -12.44
N VAL A 446 -3.41 13.49 -13.36
CA VAL A 446 -2.33 12.56 -13.04
C VAL A 446 -1.02 13.36 -13.03
N PRO A 447 -0.28 13.44 -11.91
CA PRO A 447 1.00 14.14 -11.87
C PRO A 447 1.98 13.54 -12.88
N GLY A 448 2.50 14.35 -13.81
CA GLY A 448 3.54 13.93 -14.76
C GLY A 448 3.06 13.48 -16.14
N GLU A 449 1.77 13.59 -16.48
CA GLU A 449 1.37 13.62 -17.89
C GLU A 449 1.65 15.01 -18.47
N ASP A 450 2.71 15.15 -19.27
CA ASP A 450 2.89 16.30 -20.15
C ASP A 450 1.75 16.34 -21.19
N ARG A 451 0.61 16.93 -20.82
CA ARG A 451 -0.49 17.19 -21.76
C ARG A 451 -0.39 18.62 -22.28
N LYS A 452 -0.17 18.74 -23.60
CA LYS A 452 -0.44 19.97 -24.34
C LYS A 452 -1.85 20.47 -23.96
N PRO A 453 -2.03 21.77 -23.67
CA PRO A 453 -3.30 22.28 -23.17
C PRO A 453 -4.42 22.03 -24.19
N LYS A 454 -5.49 21.36 -23.76
CA LYS A 454 -6.74 21.30 -24.53
C LYS A 454 -7.50 22.62 -24.37
N PRO A 455 -8.14 23.15 -25.43
CA PRO A 455 -8.90 24.37 -25.33
C PRO A 455 -10.12 24.21 -24.42
N TYR A 456 -10.32 25.20 -23.56
CA TYR A 456 -11.40 25.31 -22.59
C TYR A 456 -12.77 25.36 -23.29
N VAL A 457 -13.71 24.51 -22.86
CA VAL A 457 -15.13 24.56 -23.25
C VAL A 457 -15.94 24.91 -22.00
N PRO A 458 -16.67 26.04 -21.95
CA PRO A 458 -17.44 26.41 -20.78
C PRO A 458 -18.68 25.53 -20.63
N ILE A 459 -18.85 24.91 -19.46
CA ILE A 459 -20.10 24.25 -19.06
C ILE A 459 -21.02 25.30 -18.42
N ALA A 460 -22.25 25.41 -18.93
CA ALA A 460 -23.26 26.36 -18.44
C ALA A 460 -23.68 26.04 -16.99
N ARG A 461 -23.57 27.04 -16.10
CA ARG A 461 -24.08 26.99 -14.72
C ARG A 461 -25.61 27.00 -14.73
N LYS A 462 -26.24 25.94 -14.21
CA LYS A 462 -27.61 26.02 -13.68
C LYS A 462 -27.51 26.36 -12.18
N THR A 463 -27.98 27.53 -11.81
CA THR A 463 -28.17 27.95 -10.42
C THR A 463 -29.40 27.26 -9.83
N ALA A 464 -29.20 26.41 -8.81
CA ALA A 464 -30.25 26.00 -7.90
C ALA A 464 -30.04 26.75 -6.58
N SER A 465 -31.05 27.52 -6.16
CA SER A 465 -31.07 28.21 -4.87
C SER A 465 -31.53 27.25 -3.77
N VAL A 466 -30.69 27.02 -2.77
CA VAL A 466 -31.07 26.32 -1.53
C VAL A 466 -31.10 27.34 -0.40
N SER A 467 -32.28 27.50 0.22
CA SER A 467 -32.50 28.33 1.39
C SER A 467 -31.97 27.62 2.64
N VAL A 468 -30.89 28.14 3.24
CA VAL A 468 -30.32 27.68 4.51
C VAL A 468 -30.87 28.56 5.65
N ARG A 469 -31.58 27.96 6.63
CA ARG A 469 -31.87 28.63 7.91
C ARG A 469 -30.57 28.70 8.73
N ARG A 470 -30.16 29.91 9.10
CA ARG A 470 -28.99 30.15 9.95
C ARG A 470 -29.36 29.97 11.43
N GLY A 471 -28.78 28.97 12.08
CA GLY A 471 -28.58 28.92 13.53
C GLY A 471 -27.07 28.87 13.83
N PRO A 472 -26.62 29.24 15.04
CA PRO A 472 -25.19 29.24 15.36
C PRO A 472 -24.68 27.81 15.49
N VAL A 473 -23.92 27.34 14.49
CA VAL A 473 -23.25 26.03 14.49
C VAL A 473 -21.81 26.24 14.96
N ARG A 474 -21.43 25.62 16.07
CA ARG A 474 -20.01 25.46 16.45
C ARG A 474 -19.44 24.28 15.68
N TRP A 475 -18.44 24.55 14.85
CA TRP A 475 -17.69 23.53 14.12
C TRP A 475 -16.47 23.12 14.93
N THR A 476 -16.36 21.82 15.25
CA THR A 476 -15.13 21.23 15.78
C THR A 476 -14.65 20.23 14.75
N MET A 477 -13.56 20.57 14.06
CA MET A 477 -12.95 19.72 13.05
C MET A 477 -11.89 18.85 13.74
N CYS A 478 -12.14 17.54 13.83
CA CYS A 478 -11.14 16.56 14.27
C CYS A 478 -10.68 15.80 13.02
N GLY A 479 -9.54 16.19 12.46
CA GLY A 479 -8.84 15.43 11.42
C GLY A 479 -7.68 14.65 12.05
N HIS A 480 -7.51 13.40 11.67
CA HIS A 480 -6.26 12.65 11.88
C HIS A 480 -5.51 12.59 10.54
N TRP A 481 -4.21 12.90 10.62
CA TRP A 481 -3.23 12.84 9.54
C TRP A 481 -2.22 11.74 9.81
#